data_AF-A0A2V7GKY4-F1
#
_entry.id   AF-A0A2V7GKY4-F1
#
_cell.length_a   1.000
_cell.length_b   1.000
_cell.length_c   1.000
_cell.angle_alpha   90.00
_cell.angle_beta   90.00
_cell.angle_gamma   90.00
#
_symmetry.space_group_name_H-M   'P 1'
#
loop_
_entity.id
_entity.type
_entity.pdbx_description
1 polymer ?
#
loop_
_entity_poly.entity_id
_entity_poly.type
_entity_poly.pdbx_seq_one_letter_code
_entity_poly.pdbx_strand_id
1 'polypeptide(L)'
;MWLLAVLACLSVGPTVRLSGAQDSLPIGFGTLKRDDIVVRLATDQVEIQVLPLDEQVIRLLLPDTYRSLSDLITSKRAPLDDAAQRAGVRHPTLVMVTFYGLVPQARFAPEDINLTSRGRLFRPVGIVPLSPSWNGQQLEARQQAVALYLFDEGITFREPLTVSYAGLSNDGWSRGAMRALERERARVLARAQARQGP
;
A
#
# COMPACT_ATOMS: atom_id res chain seq x y z
N MET A 1 23.97 24.24 66.80
CA MET A 1 24.62 24.95 65.68
C MET A 1 24.22 24.21 64.42
N TRP A 2 23.47 24.89 63.55
CA TRP A 2 22.86 24.36 62.33
C TRP A 2 23.91 23.94 61.29
N LEU A 3 23.64 22.89 60.50
CA LEU A 3 23.83 22.92 59.05
C LEU A 3 23.20 21.70 58.35
N LEU A 4 22.23 22.01 57.48
CA LEU A 4 21.68 21.18 56.42
C LEU A 4 22.77 20.78 55.40
N ALA A 5 22.66 19.62 54.76
CA ALA A 5 22.91 19.51 53.31
C ALA A 5 22.43 18.18 52.68
N VAL A 6 21.26 18.27 52.04
CA VAL A 6 20.97 17.86 50.65
C VAL A 6 21.10 16.39 50.26
N LEU A 7 19.92 15.77 50.10
CA LEU A 7 19.63 14.66 49.20
C LEU A 7 20.05 14.98 47.76
N ALA A 8 20.78 14.08 47.11
CA ALA A 8 20.83 13.97 45.66
C ALA A 8 20.24 12.62 45.25
N CYS A 9 18.93 12.61 44.97
CA CYS A 9 18.29 11.52 44.25
C CYS A 9 18.76 11.55 42.79
N LEU A 10 19.66 10.64 42.42
CA LEU A 10 19.93 10.33 41.01
C LEU A 10 18.77 9.46 40.49
N SER A 11 17.66 10.09 40.11
CA SER A 11 16.68 9.44 39.24
C SER A 11 17.26 9.42 37.82
N VAL A 12 17.84 8.28 37.43
CA VAL A 12 18.02 7.96 36.01
C VAL A 12 16.61 7.82 35.45
N GLY A 13 16.11 8.90 34.85
CA GLY A 13 14.82 8.89 34.17
C GLY A 13 14.80 7.81 33.08
N PRO A 14 13.66 7.18 32.81
CA PRO A 14 13.56 6.26 31.69
C PRO A 14 13.91 7.03 30.43
N THR A 15 14.93 6.58 29.71
CA THR A 15 15.16 6.98 28.32
C THR A 15 13.88 6.70 27.57
N VAL A 16 13.10 7.74 27.29
CA VAL A 16 11.99 7.71 26.35
C VAL A 16 12.60 7.23 25.04
N ARG A 17 12.35 5.96 24.69
CA ARG A 17 12.65 5.48 23.34
C ARG A 17 11.82 6.35 22.41
N LEU A 18 12.51 7.15 21.61
CA LEU A 18 11.94 7.91 20.50
C LEU A 18 11.42 6.92 19.44
N SER A 19 10.25 6.33 19.69
CA SER A 19 9.55 5.47 18.72
C SER A 19 8.88 6.27 17.59
N GLY A 20 9.32 7.51 17.32
CA GLY A 20 8.71 8.40 16.33
C GLY A 20 9.62 8.82 15.17
N ALA A 21 10.90 8.45 15.18
CA ALA A 21 11.88 8.90 14.16
C ALA A 21 12.19 7.84 13.08
N GLN A 22 11.64 6.63 13.17
CA GLN A 22 11.98 5.51 12.25
C GLN A 22 10.95 5.22 11.15
N ASP A 23 9.81 5.91 11.09
CA ASP A 23 8.73 5.58 10.14
C ASP A 23 8.52 6.59 9.00
N SER A 24 9.25 7.71 8.96
CA SER A 24 9.15 8.65 7.83
C SER A 24 10.23 8.36 6.78
N LEU A 25 9.91 7.45 5.85
CA LEU A 25 10.73 7.33 4.65
C LEU A 25 10.79 8.69 3.92
N PRO A 26 11.98 9.19 3.58
CA PRO A 26 12.12 10.45 2.90
C PRO A 26 11.57 10.35 1.47
N ILE A 27 10.83 11.36 1.05
CA ILE A 27 10.20 11.43 -0.27
C ILE A 27 11.27 11.74 -1.32
N GLY A 28 11.14 11.14 -2.51
CA GLY A 28 11.93 11.52 -3.68
C GLY A 28 13.28 10.83 -3.80
N PHE A 29 13.57 9.85 -2.94
CA PHE A 29 14.80 9.06 -2.97
C PHE A 29 14.61 7.64 -3.51
N GLY A 30 13.36 7.22 -3.72
CA GLY A 30 13.00 5.90 -4.22
C GLY A 30 13.38 5.69 -5.68
N THR A 31 13.67 4.45 -6.04
CA THR A 31 14.06 4.05 -7.39
C THR A 31 13.32 2.82 -7.91
N LEU A 32 12.41 2.24 -7.12
CA LEU A 32 11.61 1.11 -7.58
C LEU A 32 10.61 1.53 -8.65
N LYS A 33 10.47 0.70 -9.66
CA LYS A 33 9.41 0.83 -10.66
C LYS A 33 8.13 0.20 -10.12
N ARG A 34 6.99 0.65 -10.63
CA ARG A 34 5.68 0.04 -10.32
C ARG A 34 5.72 -1.49 -10.52
N ASP A 35 6.26 -1.94 -11.64
CA ASP A 35 6.30 -3.37 -11.98
C ASP A 35 7.13 -4.22 -11.01
N ASP A 36 8.02 -3.62 -10.22
CA ASP A 36 8.80 -4.35 -9.21
C ASP A 36 7.95 -4.81 -8.02
N ILE A 37 6.75 -4.23 -7.83
CA ILE A 37 5.90 -4.46 -6.66
C ILE A 37 4.44 -4.80 -6.99
N VAL A 38 4.06 -4.83 -8.27
CA VAL A 38 2.73 -5.25 -8.69
C VAL A 38 2.57 -6.75 -8.52
N VAL A 39 1.45 -7.18 -7.90
CA VAL A 39 1.04 -8.59 -7.90
C VAL A 39 0.10 -8.83 -9.07
N ARG A 40 0.36 -9.90 -9.83
CA ARG A 40 -0.40 -10.25 -11.03
C ARG A 40 -1.17 -11.56 -10.84
N LEU A 41 -2.44 -11.58 -11.21
CA LEU A 41 -3.27 -12.78 -11.32
C LEU A 41 -3.81 -12.84 -12.74
N ALA A 42 -4.12 -14.02 -13.24
CA ALA A 42 -4.75 -14.16 -14.55
C ALA A 42 -5.76 -15.31 -14.52
N THR A 43 -6.95 -15.05 -15.04
CA THR A 43 -7.90 -16.09 -15.45
C THR A 43 -7.78 -16.32 -16.96
N ASP A 44 -8.69 -17.12 -17.52
CA ASP A 44 -8.92 -17.22 -18.96
C ASP A 44 -9.53 -15.94 -19.57
N GLN A 45 -10.19 -15.12 -18.75
CA GLN A 45 -10.90 -13.90 -19.18
C GLN A 45 -10.06 -12.63 -18.99
N VAL A 46 -9.39 -12.49 -17.85
CA VAL A 46 -8.75 -11.23 -17.44
C VAL A 46 -7.38 -11.41 -16.80
N GLU A 47 -6.46 -10.50 -17.10
CA GLU A 47 -5.28 -10.25 -16.27
C GLU A 47 -5.62 -9.19 -15.22
N ILE A 48 -5.09 -9.37 -14.01
CA ILE A 48 -5.37 -8.51 -12.86
C ILE A 48 -4.04 -8.06 -12.29
N GLN A 49 -3.89 -6.76 -12.11
CA GLN A 49 -2.76 -6.14 -11.44
C GLN A 49 -3.22 -5.50 -10.14
N VAL A 50 -2.49 -5.78 -9.06
CA VAL A 50 -2.78 -5.28 -7.72
C VAL A 50 -1.56 -4.53 -7.22
N LEU A 51 -1.73 -3.23 -6.97
CA LEU A 51 -0.68 -2.30 -6.54
C LEU A 51 -1.04 -1.68 -5.18
N PRO A 52 -0.30 -2.00 -4.11
CA PRO A 52 -0.46 -1.32 -2.83
C PRO A 52 -0.17 0.17 -2.90
N LEU A 53 -0.98 0.97 -2.22
CA LEU A 53 -0.87 2.43 -2.19
C LEU A 53 -0.48 2.99 -0.81
N ASP A 54 -0.03 2.13 0.10
CA ASP A 54 0.46 2.56 1.41
C ASP A 54 1.68 3.48 1.27
N GLU A 55 1.72 4.55 2.07
CA GLU A 55 2.80 5.55 2.03
C GLU A 55 4.20 4.94 2.21
N GLN A 56 4.33 3.90 3.02
CA GLN A 56 5.61 3.22 3.21
C GLN A 56 6.05 2.40 2.00
N VAL A 57 5.13 2.10 1.10
CA VAL A 57 5.39 1.43 -0.17
C VAL A 57 5.64 2.47 -1.26
N ILE A 58 4.72 3.41 -1.48
CA ILE A 58 4.80 4.32 -2.62
C ILE A 58 5.99 5.29 -2.53
N ARG A 59 6.50 5.62 -1.34
CA ARG A 59 7.71 6.45 -1.17
C ARG A 59 9.00 5.79 -1.67
N LEU A 60 9.00 4.47 -1.80
CA LEU A 60 10.13 3.70 -2.30
C LEU A 60 10.14 3.63 -3.84
N LEU A 61 9.04 4.05 -4.48
CA LEU A 61 8.95 4.13 -5.93
C LEU A 61 9.72 5.33 -6.47
N LEU A 62 9.94 5.32 -7.79
CA LEU A 62 10.47 6.47 -8.53
C LEU A 62 9.67 7.75 -8.19
N PRO A 63 10.35 8.93 -8.07
CA PRO A 63 9.71 10.16 -7.58
C PRO A 63 8.46 10.58 -8.38
N ASP A 64 8.50 10.42 -9.70
CA ASP A 64 7.37 10.76 -10.57
C ASP A 64 6.20 9.79 -10.39
N THR A 65 6.50 8.50 -10.17
CA THR A 65 5.48 7.49 -9.87
C THR A 65 4.84 7.76 -8.51
N TYR A 66 5.63 8.06 -7.48
CA TYR A 66 5.12 8.48 -6.17
C TYR A 66 4.19 9.69 -6.31
N ARG A 67 4.65 10.76 -6.98
CA ARG A 67 3.87 11.99 -7.15
C ARG A 67 2.54 11.70 -7.86
N SER A 68 2.57 10.96 -8.97
CA SER A 68 1.36 10.63 -9.71
C SER A 68 0.34 9.83 -8.88
N LEU A 69 0.80 8.88 -8.06
CA LEU A 69 -0.07 8.08 -7.20
C LEU A 69 -0.63 8.90 -6.03
N SER A 70 0.21 9.73 -5.39
CA SER A 70 -0.22 10.64 -4.32
C SER A 70 -1.24 11.67 -4.83
N ASP A 71 -1.03 12.22 -6.02
CA ASP A 71 -1.96 13.16 -6.66
C ASP A 71 -3.28 12.46 -7.01
N LEU A 72 -3.23 11.22 -7.51
CA LEU A 72 -4.42 10.41 -7.75
C LEU A 72 -5.23 10.20 -6.47
N ILE A 73 -4.60 9.74 -5.39
CA ILE A 73 -5.26 9.52 -4.09
C ILE A 73 -5.88 10.83 -3.60
N THR A 74 -5.13 11.93 -3.68
CA THR A 74 -5.61 13.27 -3.28
C THR A 74 -6.81 13.71 -4.11
N SER A 75 -6.79 13.50 -5.43
CA SER A 75 -7.90 13.85 -6.33
C SER A 75 -9.17 13.02 -6.08
N LYS A 76 -9.03 11.85 -5.44
CA LYS A 76 -10.12 10.94 -5.11
C LYS A 76 -10.45 10.92 -3.62
N ARG A 77 -9.97 11.91 -2.86
CA ARG A 77 -10.17 11.95 -1.41
C ARG A 77 -11.64 11.92 -1.00
N ALA A 78 -12.47 12.79 -1.57
CA ALA A 78 -13.90 12.82 -1.26
C ALA A 78 -14.62 11.46 -1.47
N PRO A 79 -14.57 10.83 -2.65
CA PRO A 79 -15.22 9.53 -2.84
C PRO A 79 -14.58 8.40 -2.02
N LEU A 80 -13.28 8.47 -1.70
CA LEU A 80 -12.63 7.52 -0.79
C LEU A 80 -13.16 7.69 0.64
N ASP A 81 -13.25 8.92 1.14
CA ASP A 81 -13.75 9.23 2.48
C ASP A 81 -15.24 8.80 2.61
N ASP A 82 -16.06 9.07 1.59
CA ASP A 82 -17.46 8.63 1.53
C ASP A 82 -17.60 7.10 1.55
N ALA A 83 -16.73 6.38 0.82
CA ALA A 83 -16.71 4.92 0.82
C ALA A 83 -16.27 4.37 2.19
N ALA A 84 -15.23 4.95 2.79
CA ALA A 84 -14.72 4.56 4.10
C ALA A 84 -15.76 4.80 5.20
N GLN A 85 -16.46 5.95 5.17
CA GLN A 85 -17.50 6.29 6.12
C GLN A 85 -18.68 5.32 6.04
N ARG A 86 -19.15 4.98 4.82
CA ARG A 86 -20.22 3.98 4.63
C ARG A 86 -19.83 2.59 5.15
N ALA A 87 -18.54 2.25 5.06
CA ALA A 87 -17.99 1.01 5.58
C ALA A 87 -17.69 1.04 7.10
N GLY A 88 -17.76 2.21 7.75
CA GLY A 88 -17.37 2.36 9.15
C GLY A 88 -15.86 2.22 9.41
N VAL A 89 -15.02 2.39 8.39
CA VAL A 89 -13.56 2.23 8.48
C VAL A 89 -12.89 3.60 8.56
N ARG A 90 -12.06 3.81 9.59
CA ARG A 90 -11.38 5.11 9.81
C ARG A 90 -10.10 5.27 8.98
N HIS A 91 -9.32 4.20 8.87
CA HIS A 91 -8.03 4.19 8.20
C HIS A 91 -7.98 3.03 7.20
N PRO A 92 -8.69 3.15 6.06
CA PRO A 92 -8.75 2.09 5.08
C PRO A 92 -7.37 1.85 4.48
N THR A 93 -7.03 0.58 4.28
CA THR A 93 -5.86 0.22 3.46
C THR A 93 -6.24 0.37 2.00
N LEU A 94 -5.47 1.17 1.26
CA LEU A 94 -5.72 1.43 -0.15
C LEU A 94 -4.88 0.56 -1.07
N VAL A 95 -5.53 0.00 -2.08
CA VAL A 95 -4.88 -0.77 -3.15
C VAL A 95 -5.50 -0.36 -4.48
N MET A 96 -4.67 -0.13 -5.50
CA MET A 96 -5.16 0.05 -6.86
C MET A 96 -5.24 -1.29 -7.57
N VAL A 97 -6.40 -1.59 -8.14
CA VAL A 97 -6.63 -2.81 -8.91
C VAL A 97 -6.89 -2.42 -10.36
N THR A 98 -6.24 -3.12 -11.28
CA THR A 98 -6.46 -2.98 -12.72
C THR A 98 -6.78 -4.34 -13.31
N PHE A 99 -7.94 -4.43 -13.96
CA PHE A 99 -8.33 -5.56 -14.81
C PHE A 99 -8.00 -5.24 -16.26
N TYR A 100 -7.50 -6.22 -17.00
CA TYR A 100 -7.26 -6.18 -18.44
C TYR A 100 -8.01 -7.31 -19.12
N GLY A 101 -8.86 -7.01 -20.10
CA GLY A 101 -9.54 -8.03 -20.90
C GLY A 101 -8.54 -8.81 -21.76
N LEU A 102 -8.51 -10.13 -21.62
CA LEU A 102 -7.69 -11.03 -22.46
C LEU A 102 -8.47 -11.47 -23.71
N VAL A 103 -9.79 -11.54 -23.61
CA VAL A 103 -10.72 -11.91 -24.68
C VAL A 103 -11.81 -10.84 -24.85
N PRO A 104 -12.51 -10.79 -25.99
CA PRO A 104 -13.69 -9.95 -26.15
C PRO A 104 -14.76 -10.32 -25.12
N GLN A 105 -15.51 -9.33 -24.63
CA GLN A 105 -16.55 -9.51 -23.62
C GLN A 105 -16.08 -10.22 -22.34
N ALA A 106 -14.80 -10.10 -21.99
CA ALA A 106 -14.20 -10.65 -20.79
C ALA A 106 -14.90 -10.13 -19.54
N ARG A 107 -15.47 -11.02 -18.74
CA ARG A 107 -16.15 -10.67 -17.49
C ARG A 107 -15.16 -10.60 -16.34
N PHE A 108 -15.36 -9.65 -15.43
CA PHE A 108 -14.64 -9.57 -14.17
C PHE A 108 -15.58 -9.29 -13.01
N ALA A 109 -15.23 -9.77 -11.82
CA ALA A 109 -16.03 -9.64 -10.60
C ALA A 109 -15.25 -8.76 -9.59
N PRO A 110 -15.56 -7.46 -9.48
CA PRO A 110 -14.84 -6.55 -8.58
C PRO A 110 -14.66 -7.08 -7.15
N GLU A 111 -15.72 -7.64 -6.58
CA GLU A 111 -15.77 -8.06 -5.17
C GLU A 111 -14.94 -9.32 -4.85
N ASP A 112 -14.47 -10.04 -5.88
CA ASP A 112 -13.74 -11.29 -5.71
C ASP A 112 -12.25 -11.08 -5.38
N ILE A 113 -11.75 -9.85 -5.47
CA ILE A 113 -10.38 -9.51 -5.05
C ILE A 113 -10.30 -9.54 -3.54
N ASN A 114 -9.45 -10.41 -3.00
CA ASN A 114 -9.22 -10.49 -1.56
C ASN A 114 -7.74 -10.45 -1.23
N LEU A 115 -7.43 -9.94 -0.04
CA LEU A 115 -6.08 -9.90 0.51
C LEU A 115 -6.01 -10.79 1.74
N THR A 116 -4.96 -11.59 1.86
CA THR A 116 -4.68 -12.35 3.08
C THR A 116 -3.37 -11.86 3.67
N SER A 117 -3.42 -11.34 4.89
CA SER A 117 -2.26 -10.87 5.66
C SER A 117 -2.31 -11.50 7.05
N ARG A 118 -1.20 -12.07 7.52
CA ARG A 118 -1.12 -12.75 8.83
C ARG A 118 -2.21 -13.81 9.06
N GLY A 119 -2.59 -14.54 8.00
CA GLY A 119 -3.65 -15.55 8.06
C GLY A 119 -5.08 -14.99 8.19
N ARG A 120 -5.26 -13.67 8.26
CA ARG A 120 -6.58 -13.02 8.21
C ARG A 120 -6.92 -12.68 6.75
N LEU A 121 -8.12 -13.07 6.33
CA LEU A 121 -8.72 -12.69 5.05
C LEU A 121 -9.37 -11.31 5.17
N PHE A 122 -9.07 -10.44 4.21
CA PHE A 122 -9.62 -9.11 4.05
C PHE A 122 -10.36 -9.03 2.72
N ARG A 123 -11.65 -8.70 2.81
CA ARG A 123 -12.51 -8.40 1.67
C ARG A 123 -12.55 -6.88 1.43
N PRO A 124 -12.79 -6.42 0.21
CA PRO A 124 -12.99 -5.01 -0.03
C PRO A 124 -14.21 -4.53 0.75
N VAL A 125 -14.06 -3.38 1.40
CA VAL A 125 -15.16 -2.70 2.11
C VAL A 125 -15.71 -1.53 1.30
N GLY A 126 -15.00 -1.12 0.25
CA GLY A 126 -15.41 -0.10 -0.68
C GLY A 126 -14.57 -0.14 -1.95
N ILE A 127 -15.18 0.27 -3.06
CA ILE A 127 -14.53 0.35 -4.37
C ILE A 127 -14.86 1.72 -4.97
N VAL A 128 -13.82 2.46 -5.36
CA VAL A 128 -13.92 3.76 -6.03
C VAL A 128 -13.42 3.61 -7.47
N PRO A 129 -14.34 3.53 -8.46
CA PRO A 129 -13.98 3.40 -9.87
C PRO A 129 -13.14 4.58 -10.37
N LEU A 130 -12.10 4.28 -11.16
CA LEU A 130 -11.25 5.28 -11.82
C LEU A 130 -11.47 5.34 -13.33
N SER A 131 -12.03 4.29 -13.94
CA SER A 131 -12.30 4.22 -15.38
C SER A 131 -13.79 4.04 -15.69
N PRO A 132 -14.29 4.56 -16.83
CA PRO A 132 -15.69 4.39 -17.25
C PRO A 132 -16.07 2.92 -17.50
N SER A 133 -15.12 2.11 -17.94
CA SER A 133 -15.25 0.67 -18.19
C SER A 133 -15.58 -0.16 -16.95
N TRP A 134 -15.46 0.42 -15.75
CA TRP A 134 -15.69 -0.31 -14.49
C TRP A 134 -17.13 -0.80 -14.34
N ASN A 135 -18.10 0.06 -14.68
CA ASN A 135 -19.51 -0.16 -14.35
C ASN A 135 -20.14 -1.32 -15.13
N GLY A 136 -19.60 -1.65 -16.30
CA GLY A 136 -20.11 -2.74 -17.13
C GLY A 136 -19.70 -4.13 -16.65
N GLN A 137 -18.67 -4.24 -15.79
CA GLN A 137 -18.08 -5.52 -15.35
C GLN A 137 -17.71 -6.48 -16.49
N GLN A 138 -17.52 -5.90 -17.67
CA GLN A 138 -17.23 -6.58 -18.92
C GLN A 138 -16.25 -5.70 -19.70
N LEU A 139 -15.23 -6.33 -20.28
CA LEU A 139 -14.14 -5.69 -20.98
C LEU A 139 -14.01 -6.26 -22.39
N GLU A 140 -13.72 -5.39 -23.35
CA GLU A 140 -13.19 -5.83 -24.63
C GLU A 140 -11.73 -6.26 -24.50
N ALA A 141 -11.23 -6.98 -25.51
CA ALA A 141 -9.84 -7.40 -25.54
C ALA A 141 -8.91 -6.18 -25.44
N ARG A 142 -7.93 -6.24 -24.53
CA ARG A 142 -6.97 -5.17 -24.20
C ARG A 142 -7.59 -3.92 -23.57
N GLN A 143 -8.90 -3.89 -23.34
CA GLN A 143 -9.54 -2.84 -22.53
C GLN A 143 -9.16 -3.03 -21.07
N GLN A 144 -9.03 -1.92 -20.34
CA GLN A 144 -8.75 -1.94 -18.91
C GLN A 144 -9.92 -1.38 -18.11
N ALA A 145 -10.13 -1.92 -16.91
CA ALA A 145 -10.94 -1.33 -15.85
C ALA A 145 -10.07 -1.10 -14.60
N VAL A 146 -10.11 0.11 -14.05
CA VAL A 146 -9.26 0.52 -12.92
C VAL A 146 -10.13 1.04 -11.77
N ALA A 147 -9.81 0.68 -10.54
CA ALA A 147 -10.41 1.26 -9.34
C ALA A 147 -9.45 1.28 -8.14
N LEU A 148 -9.77 2.13 -7.17
CA LEU A 148 -9.18 2.10 -5.83
C LEU A 148 -10.04 1.24 -4.92
N TYR A 149 -9.41 0.24 -4.31
CA TYR A 149 -10.03 -0.66 -3.35
C TYR A 149 -9.69 -0.21 -1.95
N LEU A 150 -10.70 -0.20 -1.09
CA LEU A 150 -10.57 0.04 0.33
C LEU A 150 -10.69 -1.30 1.03
N PHE A 151 -9.76 -1.57 1.92
CA PHE A 151 -9.82 -2.69 2.85
C PHE A 151 -9.83 -2.17 4.29
N ASP A 152 -10.32 -3.01 5.20
CA ASP A 152 -10.24 -2.75 6.63
C ASP A 152 -8.78 -2.58 7.11
N GLU A 153 -8.61 -2.00 8.29
CA GLU A 153 -7.30 -1.78 8.90
C GLU A 153 -6.63 -3.10 9.33
N GLY A 154 -5.29 -3.08 9.41
CA GLY A 154 -4.50 -4.22 9.86
C GLY A 154 -3.83 -5.04 8.77
N ILE A 155 -3.96 -4.64 7.50
CA ILE A 155 -3.10 -5.13 6.43
C ILE A 155 -1.73 -4.45 6.56
N THR A 156 -0.65 -5.23 6.51
CA THR A 156 0.71 -4.71 6.49
C THR A 156 1.44 -5.23 5.27
N PHE A 157 2.03 -4.31 4.52
CA PHE A 157 2.83 -4.59 3.34
C PHE A 157 4.28 -4.97 3.68
N ARG A 158 4.66 -4.92 4.97
CA ARG A 158 5.97 -5.36 5.48
C ARG A 158 6.03 -6.85 5.81
N GLU A 159 4.91 -7.56 5.68
CA GLU A 159 4.79 -8.99 6.00
C GLU A 159 4.22 -9.76 4.81
N PRO A 160 4.27 -11.12 4.84
CA PRO A 160 3.69 -11.92 3.78
C PRO A 160 2.23 -11.57 3.50
N LEU A 161 1.95 -11.34 2.22
CA LEU A 161 0.64 -11.01 1.69
C LEU A 161 0.33 -11.99 0.55
N THR A 162 -0.90 -12.46 0.52
CA THR A 162 -1.44 -13.21 -0.62
C THR A 162 -2.59 -12.42 -1.22
N VAL A 163 -2.56 -12.24 -2.53
CA VAL A 163 -3.69 -11.68 -3.28
C VAL A 163 -4.45 -12.86 -3.89
N SER A 164 -5.77 -12.87 -3.76
CA SER A 164 -6.61 -13.92 -4.35
C SER A 164 -7.77 -13.34 -5.14
N TYR A 165 -8.20 -14.07 -6.17
CA TYR A 165 -9.31 -13.73 -7.05
C TYR A 165 -9.93 -14.99 -7.65
N ALA A 166 -11.25 -15.14 -7.57
CA ALA A 166 -11.98 -16.27 -8.18
C ALA A 166 -11.35 -17.66 -7.91
N GLY A 167 -10.91 -17.91 -6.68
CA GLY A 167 -10.23 -19.16 -6.28
C GLY A 167 -8.74 -19.26 -6.64
N LEU A 168 -8.21 -18.33 -7.43
CA LEU A 168 -6.78 -18.19 -7.66
C LEU A 168 -6.13 -17.45 -6.50
N SER A 169 -4.87 -17.76 -6.21
CA SER A 169 -4.06 -17.08 -5.20
C SER A 169 -2.65 -16.84 -5.70
N ASN A 170 -2.08 -15.68 -5.40
CA ASN A 170 -0.70 -15.35 -5.68
C ASN A 170 -0.05 -14.67 -4.46
N ASP A 171 0.98 -15.32 -3.94
CA ASP A 171 1.90 -14.89 -2.89
C ASP A 171 3.14 -14.16 -3.46
N GLY A 172 3.06 -13.67 -4.71
CA GLY A 172 4.13 -12.97 -5.40
C GLY A 172 4.64 -11.72 -4.66
N TRP A 173 3.78 -11.11 -3.84
CA TRP A 173 4.18 -10.09 -2.87
C TRP A 173 5.31 -10.59 -1.96
N SER A 174 5.09 -11.75 -1.34
CA SER A 174 5.98 -12.39 -0.39
C SER A 174 7.30 -12.85 -1.03
N ARG A 175 7.23 -13.34 -2.27
CA ARG A 175 8.41 -13.88 -2.98
C ARG A 175 9.34 -12.80 -3.54
N GLY A 176 8.79 -11.70 -4.07
CA GLY A 176 9.56 -10.71 -4.83
C GLY A 176 9.47 -9.30 -4.26
N ALA A 177 8.25 -8.75 -4.23
CA ALA A 177 8.00 -7.34 -3.91
C ALA A 177 8.55 -6.96 -2.53
N MET A 178 8.33 -7.79 -1.50
CA MET A 178 8.84 -7.54 -0.15
C MET A 178 10.36 -7.40 -0.11
N ARG A 179 11.09 -8.27 -0.81
CA ARG A 179 12.56 -8.23 -0.86
C ARG A 179 13.05 -7.00 -1.61
N ALA A 180 12.34 -6.58 -2.66
CA ALA A 180 12.64 -5.36 -3.40
C ALA A 180 12.44 -4.12 -2.51
N LEU A 181 11.31 -4.04 -1.80
CA LEU A 181 10.97 -2.95 -0.89
C LEU A 181 11.99 -2.84 0.26
N GLU A 182 12.36 -3.95 0.90
CA GLU A 182 13.31 -3.92 2.01
C GLU A 182 14.69 -3.42 1.57
N ARG A 183 15.20 -3.92 0.44
CA ARG A 183 16.47 -3.44 -0.13
C ARG A 183 16.40 -1.97 -0.49
N GLU A 184 15.30 -1.52 -1.08
CA GLU A 184 15.15 -0.12 -1.46
C GLU A 184 15.04 0.78 -0.24
N ARG A 185 14.37 0.34 0.81
CA ARG A 185 14.29 1.06 2.08
C ARG A 185 15.66 1.42 2.62
N ALA A 186 16.56 0.43 2.72
CA ALA A 186 17.93 0.65 3.17
C ALA A 186 18.68 1.65 2.27
N ARG A 187 18.51 1.56 0.95
CA ARG A 187 19.14 2.47 -0.02
C ARG A 187 18.61 3.89 0.09
N VAL A 188 17.29 4.06 0.24
CA VAL A 188 16.63 5.35 0.42
C VAL A 188 17.17 6.06 1.66
N LEU A 189 17.25 5.34 2.79
CA LEU A 189 17.80 5.88 4.02
C LEU A 189 19.28 6.28 3.86
N ALA A 190 20.09 5.44 3.21
CA ALA A 190 21.50 5.76 2.94
C ALA A 190 21.67 7.00 2.03
N ARG A 191 20.88 7.10 0.95
CA ARG A 191 20.91 8.27 0.04
C ARG A 191 20.48 9.55 0.74
N ALA A 192 19.46 9.47 1.60
CA ALA A 192 18.99 10.61 2.36
C ALA A 192 20.02 11.11 3.37
N GLN A 193 20.67 10.18 4.09
CA GLN A 193 21.78 10.51 4.99
C GLN A 193 22.96 11.14 4.24
N ALA A 194 23.32 10.60 3.07
CA ALA A 194 24.40 11.16 2.25
C ALA A 194 24.11 12.58 1.74
N ARG A 195 22.84 12.94 1.51
CA ARG A 195 22.43 14.30 1.13
C ARG A 195 22.35 15.26 2.33
N GLN A 196 22.20 14.73 3.54
CA GLN A 196 22.14 15.50 4.79
C GLN A 196 23.52 15.65 5.47
N GLY A 197 24.52 14.85 5.06
CA GLY A 197 25.91 15.04 5.46
C GLY A 197 26.48 16.37 4.94
N PRO A 198 27.50 16.93 5.63
CA PRO A 198 27.90 18.33 5.56
C PRO A 198 28.36 18.82 4.18
#